data_AF-A0A2R7SUS0-F1
#
_entry.id   AF-A0A2R7SUS0-F1
#
_cell.length_a   1.000
_cell.length_b   1.000
_cell.length_c   1.000
_cell.angle_alpha   90.00
_cell.angle_beta   90.00
_cell.angle_gamma   90.00
#
_symmetry.space_group_name_H-M   'P 1'
#
loop_
_entity.id
_entity.type
_entity.pdbx_description
1 polymer ?
#
loop_
_entity_poly.entity_id
_entity_poly.type
_entity_poly.pdbx_seq_one_letter_code
_entity_poly.pdbx_strand_id
1 'polypeptide(L)'
;MPTLIQLPEGSVCWPVAALSSAALDVRHAHTNVHRARGAERLVSGTTRWERVYADTNAWVEWDWVEVSEGTVAQADPLNVRSNVLLLGDNGRPLLSSRRRSTLATLVYLLPWQGPVLDTLRLQEAPRRAAQPALRLAA
;
A
#
# COMPACT_ATOMS: atom_id res chain seq x y z
N MET A 1 18.56 11.45 31.22
CA MET A 1 17.30 10.69 31.29
C MET A 1 17.05 10.05 29.93
N PRO A 2 17.30 8.75 29.72
CA PRO A 2 16.96 8.12 28.46
C PRO A 2 15.44 7.96 28.42
N THR A 3 14.78 8.64 27.48
CA THR A 3 13.36 8.49 27.25
C THR A 3 13.13 7.08 26.70
N LEU A 4 12.56 6.20 27.51
CA LEU A 4 12.11 4.87 27.08
C LEU A 4 10.99 5.06 26.05
N ILE A 5 11.32 4.95 24.77
CA ILE A 5 10.33 4.88 23.70
C ILE A 5 9.72 3.48 23.80
N GLN A 6 8.51 3.39 24.33
CA GLN A 6 7.76 2.15 24.24
C GLN A 6 7.38 1.92 22.77
N LEU A 7 7.85 0.80 22.23
CA LEU A 7 7.46 0.33 20.91
C LEU A 7 5.97 -0.04 20.98
N PRO A 8 5.13 0.44 20.04
CA PRO A 8 3.79 -0.10 19.90
C PRO A 8 3.89 -1.63 19.74
N GLU A 9 3.10 -2.39 20.50
CA GLU A 9 3.08 -3.85 20.39
C GLU A 9 2.93 -4.29 18.92
N GLY A 10 3.71 -5.29 18.50
CA GLY A 10 3.72 -5.77 17.11
C GLY A 10 4.53 -4.91 16.12
N SER A 11 5.30 -3.92 16.59
CA SER A 11 6.19 -3.15 15.72
C SER A 11 7.41 -3.96 15.26
N VAL A 12 7.81 -3.79 14.00
CA VAL A 12 9.03 -4.39 13.43
C VAL A 12 10.05 -3.30 13.14
N CYS A 13 11.26 -3.42 13.68
CA CYS A 13 12.31 -2.41 13.50
C CYS A 13 13.05 -2.58 12.18
N TRP A 14 13.11 -1.53 11.36
CA TRP A 14 13.94 -1.47 10.14
C TRP A 14 14.96 -0.35 10.25
N PRO A 15 16.27 -0.65 10.16
CA PRO A 15 17.27 0.37 9.89
C PRO A 15 16.99 1.01 8.53
N VAL A 16 17.06 2.35 8.45
CA VAL A 16 16.87 3.07 7.17
C VAL A 16 17.90 2.65 6.13
N ALA A 17 19.12 2.32 6.55
CA ALA A 17 20.16 1.79 5.66
C ALA A 17 19.76 0.46 4.98
N ALA A 18 18.82 -0.29 5.55
CA ALA A 18 18.33 -1.55 4.99
C ALA A 18 17.10 -1.37 4.08
N LEU A 19 16.58 -0.14 3.89
CA LEU A 19 15.32 0.08 3.18
C LEU A 19 15.35 -0.42 1.73
N SER A 20 16.46 -0.22 1.01
CA SER A 20 16.61 -0.71 -0.37
C SER A 20 16.56 -2.24 -0.44
N SER A 21 17.15 -2.92 0.54
CA SER A 21 17.05 -4.39 0.65
C SER A 21 15.63 -4.81 1.06
N ALA A 22 15.00 -4.09 1.98
CA ALA A 22 13.61 -4.34 2.35
C ALA A 22 12.67 -4.21 1.14
N ALA A 23 12.90 -3.25 0.24
CA ALA A 23 12.11 -3.09 -0.98
C ALA A 23 12.17 -4.31 -1.93
N LEU A 24 13.23 -5.12 -1.87
CA LEU A 24 13.36 -6.35 -2.65
C LEU A 24 12.59 -7.52 -2.03
N ASP A 25 12.47 -7.53 -0.71
CA ASP A 25 11.87 -8.65 0.05
C ASP A 25 10.40 -8.41 0.42
N VAL A 26 9.94 -7.16 0.33
CA VAL A 26 8.55 -6.78 0.59
C VAL A 26 7.71 -7.16 -0.63
N ARG A 27 6.69 -7.99 -0.42
CA ARG A 27 5.85 -8.56 -1.48
C ARG A 27 4.40 -8.13 -1.32
N HIS A 28 3.67 -8.08 -2.43
CA HIS A 28 2.23 -7.84 -2.41
C HIS A 28 1.53 -8.90 -1.56
N ALA A 29 0.70 -8.45 -0.61
CA ALA A 29 -0.10 -9.34 0.23
C ALA A 29 -1.57 -9.34 -0.21
N HIS A 30 -2.17 -8.16 -0.34
CA HIS A 30 -3.54 -8.02 -0.86
C HIS A 30 -3.83 -6.60 -1.35
N THR A 31 -4.86 -6.49 -2.19
CA THR A 31 -5.46 -5.23 -2.64
C THR A 31 -6.95 -5.25 -2.35
N ASN A 32 -7.44 -4.25 -1.63
CA ASN A 32 -8.87 -4.02 -1.46
C ASN A 32 -9.34 -2.97 -2.46
N VAL A 33 -10.52 -3.17 -3.03
CA VAL A 33 -11.11 -2.26 -4.02
C VAL A 33 -12.43 -1.73 -3.49
N HIS A 34 -12.53 -0.41 -3.43
CA HIS A 34 -13.72 0.36 -3.10
C HIS A 34 -14.24 1.03 -4.37
N ARG A 35 -15.55 0.95 -4.61
CA ARG A 35 -16.20 1.62 -5.75
C ARG A 35 -17.32 2.47 -5.22
N ALA A 36 -17.24 3.78 -5.46
CA ALA A 36 -18.32 4.69 -5.11
C ALA A 36 -19.59 4.33 -5.91
N ARG A 37 -20.75 4.40 -5.26
CA ARG A 37 -22.05 4.30 -5.93
C ARG A 37 -22.48 5.72 -6.28
N GLY A 38 -22.27 6.15 -7.52
CA GLY A 38 -22.59 7.51 -7.99
C GLY A 38 -22.34 7.69 -9.49
N ALA A 39 -22.71 8.85 -10.03
CA ALA A 39 -22.51 9.20 -11.44
C ALA A 39 -21.02 9.27 -11.82
N GLU A 40 -20.18 9.74 -10.90
CA GLU A 40 -18.72 9.67 -10.97
C GLU A 40 -18.29 8.29 -10.44
N ARG A 41 -17.93 7.38 -11.35
CA ARG A 41 -17.49 6.03 -10.99
C ARG A 41 -16.05 6.07 -10.47
N LEU A 42 -15.86 6.64 -9.28
CA LEU A 42 -14.57 6.64 -8.57
C LEU A 42 -14.26 5.22 -8.08
N VAL A 43 -13.14 4.68 -8.57
CA VAL A 43 -12.56 3.42 -8.10
C VAL A 43 -11.33 3.78 -7.28
N SER A 44 -11.28 3.28 -6.06
CA SER A 44 -10.17 3.49 -5.14
C SER A 44 -9.96 2.26 -4.30
N GLY A 45 -9.00 2.28 -3.39
CA GLY A 45 -8.73 1.10 -2.60
C GLY A 45 -7.53 1.25 -1.69
N THR A 46 -7.15 0.13 -1.11
CA THR A 46 -5.91 -0.02 -0.36
C THR A 46 -5.06 -1.10 -1.00
N THR A 47 -3.75 -1.00 -0.90
CA THR A 47 -2.84 -2.10 -1.22
C THR A 47 -1.87 -2.31 -0.08
N ARG A 48 -1.74 -3.56 0.37
CA ARG A 48 -0.83 -3.96 1.44
C ARG A 48 0.31 -4.79 0.89
N TRP A 49 1.50 -4.48 1.37
CA TRP A 49 2.74 -5.19 1.08
C TRP A 49 3.42 -5.61 2.38
N GLU A 50 3.99 -6.81 2.38
CA GLU A 50 4.50 -7.45 3.59
C GLU A 50 5.87 -8.12 3.37
N ARG A 51 6.67 -8.13 4.42
CA ARG A 51 7.84 -8.98 4.57
C ARG A 51 7.62 -9.90 5.76
N VAL A 52 7.63 -11.20 5.50
CA VAL A 52 7.38 -12.25 6.49
C VAL A 52 8.68 -12.56 7.24
N TYR A 53 8.60 -12.62 8.57
CA TYR A 53 9.64 -13.15 9.45
C TYR A 53 9.11 -14.40 10.17
N ALA A 54 9.95 -15.08 10.95
CA ALA A 54 9.55 -16.30 11.66
C ALA A 54 8.33 -16.08 12.57
N ASP A 55 8.31 -14.98 13.33
CA ASP A 55 7.33 -14.75 14.40
C ASP A 55 6.40 -13.55 14.15
N THR A 56 6.60 -12.81 13.06
CA THR A 56 5.83 -11.58 12.77
C THR A 56 5.93 -11.17 11.30
N ASN A 57 5.02 -10.31 10.85
CA ASN A 57 5.08 -9.69 9.53
C ASN A 57 5.31 -8.18 9.67
N ALA A 58 6.30 -7.65 8.95
CA ALA A 58 6.37 -6.22 8.71
C ALA A 58 5.47 -5.88 7.52
N TRP A 59 4.62 -4.87 7.66
CA TRP A 59 3.68 -4.48 6.63
C TRP A 59 3.69 -2.97 6.38
N VAL A 60 3.42 -2.60 5.14
CA VAL A 60 3.16 -1.24 4.69
C VAL A 60 1.90 -1.25 3.83
N GLU A 61 1.05 -0.24 4.00
CA GLU A 61 -0.23 -0.15 3.33
C GLU A 61 -0.56 1.30 3.03
N TRP A 62 -1.12 1.55 1.86
CA TRP A 62 -1.53 2.89 1.45
C TRP A 62 -2.77 2.83 0.57
N ASP A 63 -3.37 4.00 0.41
CA ASP A 63 -4.56 4.19 -0.40
C ASP A 63 -4.18 4.55 -1.84
N TRP A 64 -4.96 4.08 -2.80
CA TRP A 64 -4.81 4.36 -4.22
C TRP A 64 -6.14 4.76 -4.84
N VAL A 65 -6.09 5.46 -5.97
CA VAL A 65 -7.24 5.87 -6.78
C VAL A 65 -6.97 5.53 -8.24
N GLU A 66 -7.99 5.11 -8.97
CA GLU A 66 -7.96 5.05 -10.43
C GLU A 66 -8.31 6.44 -10.98
N VAL A 67 -7.34 7.08 -11.63
CA VAL A 67 -7.50 8.45 -12.17
C VAL A 67 -8.07 8.42 -13.59
N SER A 68 -7.86 7.34 -14.31
CA SER A 68 -8.44 7.00 -15.61
C SER A 68 -8.38 5.50 -15.81
N GLU A 69 -9.12 4.95 -16.78
CA GLU A 69 -9.14 3.50 -17.03
C GLU A 69 -7.73 2.93 -17.17
N GLY A 70 -7.37 2.01 -16.27
CA GLY A 70 -6.06 1.36 -16.26
C GLY A 70 -4.90 2.23 -15.73
N THR A 71 -5.19 3.41 -15.19
CA THR A 71 -4.19 4.30 -14.57
C THR A 71 -4.51 4.52 -13.10
N VAL A 72 -3.62 4.08 -12.23
CA VAL A 72 -3.77 4.24 -10.77
C VAL A 72 -2.68 5.12 -10.19
N ALA A 73 -3.05 5.94 -9.21
CA ALA A 73 -2.14 6.80 -8.45
C ALA A 73 -2.30 6.54 -6.96
N GLN A 74 -1.25 6.83 -6.18
CA GLN A 74 -1.37 6.85 -4.72
C GLN A 74 -2.25 8.06 -4.31
N ALA A 75 -3.22 7.83 -3.42
CA ALA A 75 -4.18 8.85 -3.03
C ALA A 75 -3.55 9.96 -2.17
N ASP A 76 -2.70 9.55 -1.23
CA ASP A 76 -1.89 10.43 -0.40
C ASP A 76 -0.47 9.83 -0.29
N PRO A 77 0.53 10.41 -0.99
CA PRO A 77 1.92 9.96 -0.96
C PRO A 77 2.56 9.89 0.42
N LEU A 78 2.10 10.72 1.38
CA LEU A 78 2.71 10.83 2.70
C LEU A 78 1.93 10.06 3.78
N ASN A 79 0.77 9.52 3.46
CA ASN A 79 -0.05 8.71 4.36
C ASN A 79 0.13 7.20 4.11
N VAL A 80 1.31 6.69 4.47
CA VAL A 80 1.60 5.25 4.47
C VAL A 80 1.41 4.69 5.88
N ARG A 81 0.45 3.75 6.02
CA ARG A 81 0.19 3.00 7.24
C ARG A 81 1.20 1.86 7.36
N SER A 82 1.70 1.60 8.56
CA SER A 82 2.70 0.56 8.78
C SER A 82 2.84 0.18 10.26
N ASN A 83 3.24 -1.06 10.55
CA ASN A 83 3.81 -1.46 11.85
C ASN A 83 5.35 -1.38 11.88
N VAL A 84 5.98 -0.80 10.86
CA VAL A 84 7.43 -0.66 10.80
C VAL A 84 7.88 0.56 11.59
N LEU A 85 8.81 0.34 12.52
CA LEU A 85 9.56 1.40 13.15
C LEU A 85 10.89 1.62 12.43
N LEU A 86 11.00 2.76 11.74
CA LEU A 86 12.22 3.14 11.04
C LEU A 86 13.26 3.71 12.01
N LEU A 87 14.46 3.14 12.01
CA LEU A 87 15.58 3.54 12.85
C LEU A 87 16.66 4.22 12.02
N GLY A 88 17.12 5.39 12.47
CA GLY A 88 18.30 6.05 11.91
C GLY A 88 19.60 5.35 12.31
N ASP A 89 20.72 5.85 11.82
CA ASP A 89 22.05 5.24 12.03
C ASP A 89 22.48 5.19 13.51
N ASN A 90 21.88 6.05 14.34
CA ASN A 90 22.08 6.06 15.79
C ASN A 90 21.18 5.06 16.54
N GLY A 91 20.45 4.19 15.81
CA GLY A 91 19.50 3.23 16.38
C GLY A 91 18.23 3.86 16.94
N ARG A 92 18.01 5.17 16.76
CA ARG A 92 16.84 5.87 17.29
C ARG A 92 15.73 5.94 16.24
N PRO A 93 14.45 5.92 16.66
CA PRO A 93 13.33 6.14 15.76
C PRO A 93 13.44 7.45 14.98
N LEU A 94 13.05 7.40 13.72
CA LEU A 94 12.94 8.59 12.90
C LEU A 94 11.85 9.54 13.42
N LEU A 95 12.12 10.85 13.31
CA LEU A 95 11.10 11.88 13.45
C LEU A 95 9.99 11.70 12.41
N SER A 96 8.78 12.12 12.75
CA SER A 96 7.57 11.87 11.94
C SER A 96 7.69 12.31 10.47
N SER A 97 8.29 13.46 10.19
CA SER A 97 8.49 13.94 8.81
C SER A 97 9.42 13.03 8.01
N ARG A 98 10.58 12.66 8.58
CA ARG A 98 11.55 11.76 7.95
C ARG A 98 11.00 10.35 7.81
N ARG A 99 10.18 9.89 8.76
CA ARG A 99 9.46 8.62 8.68
C ARG A 99 8.54 8.59 7.46
N ARG A 100 7.70 9.61 7.29
CA ARG A 100 6.78 9.71 6.14
C ARG A 100 7.52 9.75 4.81
N SER A 101 8.56 10.57 4.67
CA SER A 101 9.34 10.64 3.43
C SER A 101 10.02 9.30 3.11
N THR A 102 10.56 8.62 4.12
CA THR A 102 11.22 7.31 3.94
C THR A 102 10.23 6.23 3.50
N LEU A 103 9.03 6.19 4.10
CA LEU A 103 7.98 5.27 3.67
C LEU A 103 7.48 5.59 2.25
N ALA A 104 7.35 6.88 1.89
CA ALA A 104 7.00 7.28 0.53
C ALA A 104 8.05 6.81 -0.49
N THR A 105 9.35 6.92 -0.15
CA THR A 105 10.44 6.36 -0.98
C THR A 105 10.31 4.84 -1.13
N LEU A 106 9.96 4.12 -0.08
CA LEU A 106 9.72 2.68 -0.19
C LEU A 106 8.59 2.37 -1.17
N VAL A 107 7.45 3.05 -1.07
CA VAL A 107 6.32 2.86 -2.00
C VAL A 107 6.74 3.14 -3.44
N TYR A 108 7.54 4.18 -3.67
CA TYR A 108 8.09 4.51 -5.00
C TYR A 108 8.95 3.38 -5.60
N LEU A 109 9.66 2.62 -4.76
CA LEU A 109 10.51 1.51 -5.21
C LEU A 109 9.74 0.21 -5.47
N LEU A 110 8.50 0.10 -4.98
CA LEU A 110 7.70 -1.11 -5.13
C LEU A 110 6.93 -1.12 -6.47
N PRO A 111 6.85 -2.26 -7.17
CA PRO A 111 6.12 -2.38 -8.44
C PRO A 111 4.59 -2.49 -8.20
N TRP A 112 4.03 -1.59 -7.41
CA TRP A 112 2.73 -1.78 -6.79
C TRP A 112 1.53 -1.62 -7.71
N GLN A 113 1.67 -0.84 -8.78
CA GLN A 113 0.58 -0.57 -9.71
C GLN A 113 0.15 -1.87 -10.43
N GLY A 114 1.08 -2.79 -10.70
CA GLY A 114 0.77 -4.06 -11.37
C GLY A 114 -0.28 -4.90 -10.62
N PRO A 115 -0.02 -5.33 -9.37
CA PRO A 115 -0.98 -6.11 -8.59
C PRO A 115 -2.33 -5.41 -8.38
N VAL A 116 -2.34 -4.07 -8.26
CA VAL A 116 -3.58 -3.29 -8.18
C VAL A 116 -4.38 -3.39 -9.48
N LEU A 117 -3.74 -3.15 -10.62
CA LEU A 117 -4.37 -3.24 -11.94
C LEU A 117 -4.85 -4.65 -12.25
N ASP A 118 -4.10 -5.68 -11.87
CA ASP A 118 -4.52 -7.07 -12.02
C ASP A 118 -5.76 -7.38 -11.18
N THR A 119 -5.80 -6.91 -9.93
CA THR A 119 -6.98 -7.04 -9.06
C THR A 119 -8.20 -6.34 -9.66
N LEU A 120 -8.01 -5.14 -10.23
CA LEU A 120 -9.08 -4.41 -10.91
C LEU A 120 -9.66 -5.21 -12.09
N ARG A 121 -8.80 -5.72 -12.97
CA ARG A 121 -9.20 -6.54 -14.14
C ARG A 121 -9.94 -7.82 -13.73
N LEU A 122 -9.43 -8.52 -12.72
CA LEU A 122 -10.04 -9.75 -12.21
C LEU A 122 -11.44 -9.51 -11.63
N GLN A 123 -11.69 -8.34 -11.03
CA GLN A 123 -13.02 -7.99 -10.52
C GLN A 123 -13.98 -7.46 -11.60
N GLU A 124 -13.46 -7.01 -12.74
CA GLU A 124 -14.29 -6.55 -13.86
C GLU A 124 -14.82 -7.68 -14.73
N ALA A 125 -14.05 -8.75 -14.95
CA ALA A 125 -14.46 -9.89 -15.78
C ALA A 125 -15.77 -10.57 -15.31
N PRO A 126 -15.97 -10.86 -14.00
CA PRO A 126 -17.24 -11.37 -13.48
C PRO A 126 -18.40 -10.40 -13.71
N ARG A 127 -18.12 -9.09 -13.72
CA ARG A 127 -19.13 -8.04 -13.85
C ARG A 127 -19.59 -7.86 -15.29
N ARG A 128 -18.68 -7.94 -16.28
CA ARG A 128 -19.03 -7.94 -17.71
C ARG A 128 -19.86 -9.18 -18.07
N ALA A 129 -19.53 -10.34 -17.49
CA ALA A 129 -20.30 -11.57 -17.69
C ALA A 129 -21.70 -11.50 -17.03
N ALA A 130 -21.83 -10.79 -15.91
CA ALA A 130 -23.10 -10.65 -15.18
C ALA A 130 -23.98 -9.48 -15.65
N GLN A 131 -23.53 -8.64 -16.59
CA GLN A 131 -24.38 -7.64 -17.24
C GLN A 131 -25.09 -8.29 -18.43
N PRO A 132 -26.41 -8.57 -18.37
CA PRO A 132 -27.15 -8.96 -19.56
C PRO A 132 -27.02 -7.81 -20.56
N ALA A 133 -26.85 -8.16 -21.84
CA ALA A 133 -26.77 -7.21 -22.94
C ALA A 133 -28.03 -6.32 -22.96
N LEU A 134 -28.00 -5.20 -22.24
CA LEU A 134 -28.96 -4.11 -22.37
C LEU A 134 -28.56 -3.28 -23.60
N ARG A 135 -28.41 -3.97 -24.72
CA ARG A 135 -28.16 -3.44 -26.06
C ARG A 135 -28.88 -4.33 -27.05
N LEU A 136 -30.17 -4.06 -27.23
CA LEU A 136 -30.94 -4.13 -28.48
C LEU A 136 -32.43 -4.06 -28.13
N ALA A 137 -32.91 -2.83 -27.96
CA ALA A 137 -34.29 -2.46 -28.25
C ALA A 137 -34.24 -0.99 -28.67
N ALA A 138 -34.10 -0.82 -29.99
CA ALA A 138 -34.49 0.39 -30.69
C ALA A 138 -36.02 0.44 -30.80
#